data_AF-A0A655AVC9-F1
#
_entry.id   AF-A0A655AVC9-F1
#
_cell.length_a   1.000
_cell.length_b   1.000
_cell.length_c   1.000
_cell.angle_alpha   90.00
_cell.angle_beta   90.00
_cell.angle_gamma   90.00
#
_symmetry.space_group_name_H-M   'P 1'
#
loop_
_entity.id
_entity.type
_entity.pdbx_description
1 polymer ?
#
loop_
_entity_poly.entity_id
_entity_poly.type
_entity_poly.pdbx_seq_one_letter_code
_entity_poly.pdbx_strand_id
1 'polypeptide(L)'
;MLSYLPPQGQDRLLDAITALSAPDSRLATQSPLVLDLAEEDEKKMRMKSAAEAWRERGFDLDLTELIYFDQRNDVADYLAGSGWQVTTSTGKELFAAQGLPPFEDDHITRFADRRYISAVLK
;
A
#
# COMPACT_ATOMS: atom_id res chain seq x y z
N MET A 1 -3.53 -0.48 5.35
CA MET A 1 -3.01 -0.80 6.69
C MET A 1 -1.54 -0.45 6.82
N LEU A 2 -0.65 -1.00 5.98
CA LEU A 2 0.79 -0.79 6.11
C LEU A 2 1.25 0.68 5.96
N SER A 3 0.54 1.51 5.19
CA SER A 3 0.81 2.96 5.10
C SER A 3 0.63 3.73 6.41
N TYR A 4 -0.11 3.18 7.36
CA TYR A 4 -0.37 3.80 8.66
C TYR A 4 0.59 3.29 9.75
N LEU A 5 1.58 2.50 9.37
CA LEU A 5 2.63 2.03 10.27
C LEU A 5 3.94 2.73 9.95
N PRO A 6 4.74 3.07 10.98
CA PRO A 6 6.14 3.45 10.77
C PRO A 6 6.90 2.27 10.14
N PRO A 7 8.01 2.50 9.43
CA PRO A 7 8.77 1.44 8.75
C PRO A 7 9.09 0.23 9.63
N GLN A 8 9.58 0.47 10.86
CA GLN A 8 9.90 -0.60 11.80
C GLN A 8 8.66 -1.35 12.29
N GLY A 9 7.50 -0.68 12.30
CA GLY A 9 6.21 -1.30 12.63
C GLY A 9 5.73 -2.25 11.54
N GLN A 10 6.01 -1.95 10.27
CA GLN A 10 5.74 -2.87 9.16
C GLN A 10 6.57 -4.15 9.31
N ASP A 11 7.88 -4.01 9.44
CA ASP A 11 8.79 -5.16 9.47
C ASP A 11 8.51 -6.04 10.68
N ARG A 12 8.35 -5.44 11.87
CA ARG A 12 7.99 -6.17 13.09
C ARG A 12 6.67 -6.92 12.96
N LEU A 13 5.69 -6.35 12.25
CA LEU A 13 4.43 -7.03 11.98
C LEU A 13 4.63 -8.25 11.08
N LEU A 14 5.40 -8.10 9.99
CA LEU A 14 5.67 -9.19 9.04
C LEU A 14 6.50 -10.30 9.70
N ASP A 15 7.45 -9.94 10.56
CA ASP A 15 8.24 -10.90 11.36
C ASP A 15 7.35 -11.70 12.30
N ALA A 16 6.46 -11.02 13.03
CA ALA A 16 5.54 -11.66 13.95
C ALA A 16 4.57 -12.61 13.23
N ILE A 17 4.03 -12.20 12.07
CA ILE A 17 3.18 -13.05 11.23
C ILE A 17 3.96 -14.29 10.79
N THR A 18 5.21 -14.11 10.32
CA THR A 18 6.04 -15.22 9.87
C THR A 18 6.35 -16.19 11.00
N ALA A 19 6.74 -15.69 12.18
CA ALA A 19 7.06 -16.52 13.34
C ALA A 19 5.87 -17.33 13.87
N LEU A 20 4.64 -16.84 13.67
CA LEU A 20 3.40 -17.50 14.08
C LEU A 20 2.77 -18.37 12.99
N SER A 21 3.34 -18.37 11.77
CA SER A 21 2.80 -19.09 10.63
C SER A 21 3.38 -20.50 10.54
N ALA A 22 2.51 -21.49 10.34
CA ALA A 22 2.92 -22.85 9.98
C ALA A 22 3.20 -22.95 8.46
N PRO A 23 3.89 -23.99 7.98
CA PRO A 23 4.04 -24.23 6.53
C PRO A 23 2.69 -24.20 5.80
N ASP A 24 2.69 -23.68 4.57
CA ASP A 24 1.52 -23.42 3.72
C ASP A 24 0.51 -22.37 4.24
N SER A 25 0.84 -21.64 5.31
CA SER A 25 0.09 -20.46 5.73
C SER A 25 0.03 -19.41 4.63
N ARG A 26 -1.05 -18.62 4.61
CA ARG A 26 -1.31 -17.62 3.57
C ARG A 26 -1.46 -16.22 4.16
N LEU A 27 -0.90 -15.23 3.46
CA LEU A 27 -1.03 -13.82 3.81
C LEU A 27 -1.51 -13.04 2.58
N ALA A 28 -2.49 -12.17 2.79
CA ALA A 28 -2.91 -11.19 1.80
C ALA A 28 -2.73 -9.78 2.38
N THR A 29 -2.03 -8.92 1.66
CA THR A 29 -1.80 -7.53 2.07
C THR A 29 -1.68 -6.64 0.83
N GLN A 30 -1.33 -5.38 1.04
CA GLN A 30 -1.08 -4.41 -0.02
C GLN A 30 0.21 -3.67 0.28
N SER A 31 0.91 -3.22 -0.76
CA SER A 31 2.02 -2.29 -0.59
C SER A 31 1.52 -1.01 0.09
N PRO A 32 2.38 -0.33 0.86
CA PRO A 32 2.14 1.06 1.21
C PRO A 32 1.89 1.89 -0.06
N LEU A 33 1.22 3.03 0.07
CA LEU A 33 1.24 4.05 -0.98
C LEU A 33 2.71 4.33 -1.36
N VAL A 34 3.03 4.14 -2.64
CA VAL A 34 4.38 4.33 -3.17
C VAL A 34 4.61 5.83 -3.32
N LEU A 35 5.49 6.35 -2.48
CA LEU A 35 5.91 7.73 -2.49
C LEU A 35 7.42 7.69 -2.73
N ASP A 36 7.84 7.84 -3.98
CA ASP A 36 9.23 8.15 -4.26
C ASP A 36 9.55 9.47 -3.54
N LEU A 37 10.68 9.54 -2.84
CA LEU A 37 11.11 10.74 -2.12
C LEU A 37 11.25 11.93 -3.07
N ALA A 38 11.56 11.67 -4.34
CA ALA A 38 11.60 12.70 -5.39
C ALA A 38 10.21 13.30 -5.70
N GLU A 39 9.12 12.58 -5.38
CA GLU A 39 7.74 12.98 -5.65
C GLU A 39 6.96 13.30 -4.35
N GLU A 40 7.62 13.28 -3.19
CA GLU A 40 6.97 13.40 -1.89
C GLU A 40 6.21 14.73 -1.75
N ASP A 41 6.86 15.84 -2.11
CA ASP A 41 6.25 17.18 -2.03
C ASP A 41 5.05 17.32 -2.97
N GLU A 42 5.16 16.81 -4.19
CA GLU A 42 4.07 16.85 -5.17
C GLU A 42 2.87 16.01 -4.69
N LYS A 43 3.13 14.83 -4.13
CA LYS A 43 2.07 13.95 -3.63
C LYS A 43 1.44 14.50 -2.35
N LYS A 44 2.21 15.07 -1.42
CA LYS A 44 1.67 15.79 -0.26
C LYS A 44 0.80 16.96 -0.69
N MET A 45 1.23 17.74 -1.68
CA MET A 45 0.43 18.85 -2.21
C MET A 45 -0.92 18.35 -2.77
N ARG A 46 -0.90 17.26 -3.55
CA ARG A 46 -2.12 16.63 -4.09
C ARG A 46 -3.05 16.09 -2.99
N MET A 47 -2.49 15.46 -1.96
CA MET A 47 -3.27 14.97 -0.80
C MET A 47 -3.95 16.13 -0.06
N LYS A 48 -3.25 17.26 0.09
CA LYS A 48 -3.83 18.47 0.69
C LYS A 48 -4.96 19.04 -0.16
N SER A 49 -4.81 19.10 -1.49
CA SER A 49 -5.89 19.55 -2.37
C SER A 49 -7.13 18.62 -2.30
N ALA A 50 -6.92 17.31 -2.17
CA ALA A 50 -8.03 16.37 -1.95
C ALA A 50 -8.70 16.59 -0.58
N ALA A 51 -7.92 16.84 0.47
CA ALA A 51 -8.43 17.16 1.80
C ALA A 51 -9.24 18.47 1.83
N GLU A 52 -8.80 19.50 1.09
CA GLU A 52 -9.54 20.76 0.93
C GLU A 52 -10.90 20.54 0.25
N ALA A 53 -10.93 19.76 -0.84
CA ALA A 53 -12.18 19.41 -1.53
C ALA A 53 -13.15 18.61 -0.65
N TRP A 54 -12.63 17.82 0.29
CA TRP A 54 -13.46 17.13 1.29
C TRP A 54 -13.95 18.08 2.39
N ARG A 55 -13.10 19.01 2.82
CA ARG A 55 -13.44 20.01 3.85
C ARG A 55 -14.57 20.92 3.37
N GLU A 56 -14.57 21.32 2.10
CA GLU A 56 -15.68 22.05 1.47
C GLU A 56 -17.02 21.29 1.52
N ARG A 57 -16.97 19.95 1.59
CA ARG A 57 -18.13 19.06 1.70
C ARG A 57 -18.45 18.67 3.15
N GLY A 58 -17.80 19.31 4.12
CA GLY A 58 -18.02 19.08 5.55
C GLY A 58 -17.25 17.89 6.14
N PHE A 59 -16.25 17.35 5.43
CA PHE A 59 -15.42 16.24 5.90
C PHE A 59 -13.95 16.67 6.04
N ASP A 60 -13.50 16.87 7.27
CA ASP A 60 -12.13 17.33 7.56
C ASP A 60 -11.20 16.15 7.85
N LEU A 61 -10.50 15.70 6.82
CA LEU A 61 -9.51 14.61 6.91
C LEU A 61 -8.26 14.96 6.11
N ASP A 62 -7.14 15.13 6.79
CA ASP A 62 -5.82 15.24 6.16
C ASP A 62 -5.10 13.89 6.18
N LEU A 63 -5.04 13.21 5.04
CA LEU A 63 -4.34 11.94 4.90
C LEU A 63 -2.82 12.06 5.08
N THR A 64 -2.25 13.26 4.93
CA THR A 64 -0.81 13.48 5.11
C THR A 64 -0.38 13.38 6.56
N GLU A 65 -1.31 13.54 7.50
CA GLU A 65 -1.05 13.35 8.93
C GLU A 65 -1.17 11.89 9.38
N LEU A 66 -1.72 11.02 8.52
CA LEU A 66 -1.98 9.61 8.84
C LEU A 66 -0.95 8.66 8.24
N ILE A 67 -0.37 9.02 7.10
CA ILE A 67 0.53 8.15 6.34
C ILE A 67 1.97 8.42 6.76
N TYR A 68 2.75 7.35 6.93
CA TYR A 68 4.19 7.45 7.14
C TYR A 68 4.91 7.43 5.79
N PHE A 69 5.74 8.45 5.55
CA PHE A 69 6.43 8.68 4.28
C PHE A 69 7.86 8.15 4.26
N ASP A 70 8.37 7.70 5.42
CA ASP A 70 9.73 7.25 5.59
C ASP A 70 10.10 6.07 4.69
N GLN A 71 11.38 6.03 4.29
CA GLN A 71 11.97 4.91 3.55
C GLN A 71 11.75 3.61 4.33
N ARG A 72 11.31 2.58 3.62
CA ARG A 72 10.92 1.28 4.17
C ARG A 72 11.27 0.17 3.21
N ASN A 73 11.31 -1.06 3.73
CA ASN A 73 11.48 -2.25 2.91
C ASN A 73 10.28 -2.45 1.99
N ASP A 74 10.53 -2.90 0.76
CA ASP A 74 9.48 -3.39 -0.12
C ASP A 74 8.86 -4.65 0.50
N VAL A 75 7.53 -4.65 0.65
CA VAL A 75 6.81 -5.73 1.36
C VAL A 75 6.93 -7.07 0.64
N ALA A 76 6.93 -7.06 -0.70
CA ALA A 76 7.03 -8.29 -1.47
C ALA A 76 8.43 -8.90 -1.34
N ASP A 77 9.47 -8.06 -1.47
CA ASP A 77 10.86 -8.49 -1.31
C ASP A 77 11.15 -8.95 0.13
N TYR A 78 10.62 -8.24 1.14
CA TYR A 78 10.79 -8.59 2.55
C TYR A 78 10.17 -9.95 2.89
N LEU A 79 8.94 -10.20 2.42
CA LEU A 79 8.27 -11.48 2.59
C LEU A 79 9.02 -12.60 1.85
N ALA A 80 9.47 -12.35 0.61
CA ALA A 80 10.25 -13.32 -0.15
C ALA A 80 11.55 -13.72 0.57
N GLY A 81 12.28 -12.74 1.13
CA GLY A 81 13.47 -12.97 1.96
C GLY A 81 13.18 -13.76 3.24
N SER A 82 11.92 -13.80 3.69
CA SER A 82 11.47 -14.50 4.90
C SER A 82 10.88 -15.89 4.61
N GLY A 83 11.09 -16.44 3.41
CA GLY A 83 10.65 -17.80 3.04
C GLY A 83 9.26 -17.89 2.43
N TRP A 84 8.62 -16.75 2.15
CA TRP A 84 7.31 -16.73 1.50
C TRP A 84 7.44 -16.78 -0.03
N GLN A 85 6.57 -17.56 -0.66
CA GLN A 85 6.32 -17.47 -2.09
C GLN A 85 5.31 -16.35 -2.34
N VAL A 86 5.73 -15.27 -2.99
CA VAL A 86 4.93 -14.04 -3.15
C VAL A 86 4.40 -13.89 -4.58
N THR A 87 3.20 -13.36 -4.71
CA THR A 87 2.57 -12.92 -5.97
C THR A 87 2.01 -11.51 -5.78
N THR A 88 2.25 -10.63 -6.75
CA THR A 88 1.76 -9.26 -6.72
C THR A 88 0.82 -8.98 -7.89
N SER A 89 -0.17 -8.12 -7.68
CA SER A 89 -1.07 -7.64 -8.72
C SER A 89 -1.39 -6.17 -8.53
N THR A 90 -1.47 -5.41 -9.60
CA THR A 90 -1.92 -4.01 -9.61
C THR A 90 -3.45 -3.93 -9.63
N GLY A 91 -4.01 -2.79 -9.21
CA GLY A 91 -5.44 -2.56 -9.37
C GLY A 91 -5.90 -2.68 -10.83
N LYS A 92 -5.10 -2.20 -11.79
CA LYS A 92 -5.38 -2.28 -13.23
C LYS A 92 -5.48 -3.73 -13.72
N GLU A 93 -4.53 -4.58 -13.31
CA GLU A 93 -4.55 -6.02 -13.65
C GLU A 93 -5.77 -6.73 -13.08
N LEU A 94 -6.14 -6.42 -11.83
CA LEU A 94 -7.31 -7.03 -11.19
C LEU A 94 -8.61 -6.61 -11.86
N PHE A 95 -8.75 -5.34 -12.24
CA PHE A 95 -9.93 -4.87 -12.98
C PHE A 95 -10.05 -5.55 -14.35
N ALA A 96 -8.95 -5.62 -15.10
CA ALA A 96 -8.90 -6.29 -16.38
C ALA A 96 -9.27 -7.78 -16.26
N ALA A 97 -8.74 -8.48 -15.24
CA ALA A 97 -9.06 -9.88 -14.98
C ALA A 97 -10.54 -10.13 -14.65
N GLN A 98 -11.25 -9.13 -14.11
CA GLN A 98 -12.69 -9.20 -13.82
C GLN A 98 -13.58 -8.62 -14.93
N GLY A 99 -13.01 -8.16 -16.05
CA GLY A 99 -13.77 -7.53 -17.13
C GLY A 99 -14.40 -6.19 -16.75
N LEU A 100 -13.88 -5.53 -15.72
CA LEU A 100 -14.34 -4.21 -15.27
C LEU A 100 -13.71 -3.09 -16.12
N PRO A 101 -14.41 -1.96 -16.30
CA PRO A 101 -13.84 -0.82 -17.02
C PRO A 101 -12.61 -0.29 -16.30
N PRO A 102 -11.54 0.11 -17.01
CA PRO A 102 -10.38 0.71 -16.37
C PRO A 102 -10.78 1.99 -15.63
N PHE A 103 -10.18 2.22 -14.46
CA PHE A 103 -10.31 3.52 -13.81
C PHE A 103 -9.45 4.54 -14.55
N GLU A 104 -9.98 5.76 -14.75
CA GLU A 104 -9.23 6.86 -15.38
C GLU A 104 -7.99 7.16 -14.54
N ASP A 105 -6.90 7.58 -15.18
CA ASP A 105 -5.63 7.90 -14.51
C ASP A 105 -5.68 9.33 -13.91
N ASP A 106 -6.70 9.58 -13.07
CA ASP A 106 -6.93 10.87 -12.44
C ASP A 106 -6.13 11.02 -11.13
N HIS A 107 -6.08 12.24 -10.62
CA HIS A 107 -5.30 12.56 -9.43
C HIS A 107 -5.77 11.83 -8.16
N ILE A 108 -7.00 11.31 -8.14
CA ILE A 108 -7.60 10.61 -7.00
C ILE A 108 -7.33 9.10 -7.08
N THR A 109 -7.40 8.54 -8.28
CA THR A 109 -7.16 7.11 -8.58
C THR A 109 -5.68 6.73 -8.52
N ARG A 110 -4.75 7.67 -8.66
CA ARG A 110 -3.32 7.40 -8.39
C ARG A 110 -3.00 7.05 -6.95
N PHE A 111 -3.82 7.48 -5.98
CA PHE A 111 -3.73 6.99 -4.59
C PHE A 111 -4.13 5.50 -4.46
N ALA A 112 -4.78 4.95 -5.48
CA ALA A 112 -5.19 3.56 -5.57
C ALA A 112 -4.16 2.68 -6.30
N ASP A 113 -3.03 3.22 -6.78
CA ASP A 113 -1.97 2.46 -7.47
C ASP A 113 -1.08 1.69 -6.48
N ARG A 114 -1.74 1.02 -5.52
CA ARG A 114 -1.13 0.08 -4.60
C ARG A 114 -1.03 -1.30 -5.25
N ARG A 115 0.06 -2.00 -4.97
CA ARG A 115 0.20 -3.42 -5.33
C ARG A 115 -0.52 -4.26 -4.28
N TYR A 116 -1.43 -5.10 -4.72
CA TYR A 116 -2.00 -6.17 -3.90
C TYR A 116 -1.01 -7.33 -3.87
N ILE A 117 -0.82 -7.93 -2.70
CA ILE A 117 0.20 -8.95 -2.43
C ILE A 117 -0.50 -10.16 -1.83
N SER A 118 -0.25 -11.33 -2.41
CA SER A 118 -0.62 -12.64 -1.87
C SER A 118 0.66 -13.44 -1.64
N ALA A 119 0.76 -14.13 -0.52
CA ALA A 119 1.95 -14.87 -0.15
C ALA A 119 1.60 -16.22 0.50
N VAL A 120 2.43 -17.24 0.26
CA VAL A 120 2.32 -18.57 0.88
C VAL A 120 3.66 -18.94 1.53
N LEU A 121 3.66 -19.26 2.82
CA LEU A 121 4.87 -19.68 3.54
C LEU A 121 5.25 -21.11 3.14
N LYS A 122 6.53 -21.34 2.83
CA LYS A 122 7.05 -22.67 2.46
C LYS A 122 7.72 -23.40 3.60
#